data_AF-A0AAD7XSQ8-F1
#
_entry.id   AF-A0AAD7XSQ8-F1
#
_cell.length_a   1.000
_cell.length_b   1.000
_cell.length_c   1.000
_cell.angle_alpha   90.00
_cell.angle_beta   90.00
_cell.angle_gamma   90.00
#
_symmetry.space_group_name_H-M   'P 1'
#
loop_
_entity.id
_entity.type
_entity.pdbx_description
1 polymer ?
#
loop_
_entity_poly.entity_id
_entity_poly.type
_entity_poly.pdbx_seq_one_letter_code
_entity_poly.pdbx_strand_id
1 'polypeptide(L)'
;MSQRGSKDNKAQAPVDITNPAFASRCGKRLLKRAAGNRAVPIKEFAYNSVEHSLGIFFNRPHFIDQINKWRDRADSDNVLHDVYDGRMWKEWKQSGFLDDKHALLLTLNVDWFQPF
;
A
#
# COMPACT_ATOMS: atom_id res chain seq x y z
N MET A 1 -45.05 -4.88 21.41
CA MET A 1 -45.18 -3.73 20.50
C MET A 1 -44.23 -2.63 20.99
N SER A 2 -43.02 -2.53 20.45
CA SER A 2 -42.18 -1.33 20.49
C SER A 2 -40.97 -1.60 19.61
N GLN A 3 -41.00 -1.04 18.39
CA GLN A 3 -39.89 -1.10 17.44
C GLN A 3 -38.75 -0.20 17.92
N ARG A 4 -37.50 -0.65 17.78
CA ARG A 4 -36.33 0.22 17.89
C ARG A 4 -35.31 -0.09 16.79
N GLY A 5 -35.37 0.74 15.75
CA GLY A 5 -34.24 1.24 14.99
C GLY A 5 -33.44 0.25 14.15
N SER A 6 -33.91 0.02 12.91
CA SER A 6 -33.03 -0.37 11.80
C SER A 6 -31.97 0.73 11.64
N LYS A 7 -30.70 0.42 11.93
CA LYS A 7 -29.59 1.27 11.51
C LYS A 7 -29.40 1.03 10.03
N ASP A 8 -29.88 1.98 9.23
CA ASP A 8 -29.60 2.04 7.80
C ASP A 8 -28.08 2.10 7.59
N ASN A 9 -27.49 0.96 7.24
CA ASN A 9 -26.17 0.91 6.63
C ASN A 9 -26.29 1.52 5.24
N LYS A 10 -26.32 2.85 5.16
CA LYS A 10 -26.07 3.53 3.89
C LYS A 10 -24.65 3.21 3.50
N ALA A 11 -24.50 2.40 2.44
CA ALA A 11 -23.24 2.27 1.73
C ALA A 11 -22.72 3.69 1.47
N GLN A 12 -21.54 4.01 2.02
CA GLN A 12 -20.87 5.26 1.75
C GLN A 12 -20.74 5.39 0.23
N ALA A 13 -21.33 6.45 -0.34
CA ALA A 13 -21.21 6.70 -1.77
C ALA A 13 -19.72 6.78 -2.15
N PRO A 14 -19.31 6.22 -3.31
CA PRO A 14 -17.93 6.27 -3.74
C PRO A 14 -17.44 7.72 -3.74
N VAL A 15 -16.24 7.93 -3.21
CA VAL A 15 -15.61 9.26 -3.13
C VAL A 15 -15.51 9.83 -4.54
N ASP A 16 -16.17 10.97 -4.77
CA ASP A 16 -16.03 11.71 -6.03
C ASP A 16 -14.64 12.36 -6.05
N ILE A 17 -13.69 11.67 -6.68
CA ILE A 17 -12.30 12.14 -6.86
C ILE A 17 -12.20 13.39 -7.77
N THR A 18 -13.30 13.85 -8.35
CA THR A 18 -13.36 15.10 -9.12
C THR A 18 -13.77 16.30 -8.26
N ASN A 19 -14.11 16.08 -6.98
CA ASN A 19 -14.42 17.15 -6.04
C ASN A 19 -13.16 18.00 -5.76
N PRO A 20 -13.19 19.32 -6.07
CA PRO A 20 -12.05 20.22 -5.86
C PRO A 20 -11.66 20.41 -4.39
N ALA A 21 -12.52 20.01 -3.43
CA ALA A 21 -12.18 19.99 -2.01
C ALA A 21 -11.16 18.89 -1.64
N PHE A 22 -11.00 17.86 -2.48
CA PHE A 22 -10.13 16.71 -2.22
C PHE A 22 -9.02 16.53 -3.27
N ALA A 23 -9.24 16.98 -4.51
CA ALA A 23 -8.22 16.95 -5.56
C ALA A 23 -8.45 18.03 -6.63
N SER A 24 -7.39 18.65 -7.14
CA SER A 24 -7.45 19.57 -8.26
C SER A 24 -6.85 18.97 -9.53
N ARG A 25 -7.36 19.37 -10.70
CA ARG A 25 -6.80 18.94 -12.00
C ARG A 25 -5.40 19.53 -12.16
N CYS A 26 -4.38 18.68 -12.25
CA CYS A 26 -2.99 19.13 -12.42
C CYS A 26 -2.63 19.59 -13.84
N GLY A 27 -3.53 19.42 -14.82
CA GLY A 27 -3.31 19.82 -16.21
C GLY A 27 -2.19 19.08 -16.95
N LYS A 28 -1.56 18.07 -16.34
CA LYS A 28 -0.43 17.36 -16.93
C LYS A 28 -0.91 16.43 -18.04
N ARG A 29 -0.34 16.55 -19.23
CA ARG A 29 -0.58 15.62 -20.33
C ARG A 29 -0.10 14.23 -19.94
N LEU A 30 -0.96 13.23 -20.12
CA LEU A 30 -0.63 11.82 -19.87
C LEU A 30 -0.29 11.05 -21.16
N LEU A 31 -0.71 11.57 -22.31
CA LEU A 31 -0.53 10.95 -23.63
C LEU A 31 0.25 11.86 -24.60
N LYS A 32 1.10 11.25 -25.41
CA LYS A 32 1.80 11.86 -26.56
C LYS A 32 1.32 11.23 -27.86
N ARG A 33 1.43 11.96 -28.97
CA ARG A 33 1.14 11.42 -30.31
C ARG A 33 2.38 10.65 -30.80
N ALA A 34 2.16 9.44 -31.28
CA ALA A 34 3.15 8.59 -31.94
C ALA A 34 2.85 8.47 -33.45
N ALA A 35 3.72 7.76 -34.18
CA ALA A 35 3.54 7.52 -35.61
C ALA A 35 2.15 6.95 -35.93
N GLY A 36 1.53 7.49 -36.99
CA GLY A 36 0.15 7.17 -37.38
C GLY A 36 -0.94 7.83 -36.53
N ASN A 37 -0.65 8.98 -35.89
CA ASN A 37 -1.59 9.76 -35.06
C ASN A 37 -2.14 9.02 -33.82
N ARG A 38 -1.49 7.92 -33.40
CA ARG A 38 -1.87 7.15 -32.21
C ARG A 38 -1.52 7.89 -30.94
N ALA A 39 -2.41 7.89 -29.96
CA ALA A 39 -2.12 8.42 -28.62
C ALA A 39 -1.48 7.31 -27.78
N VAL A 40 -0.26 7.54 -27.28
CA VAL A 40 0.48 6.59 -26.44
C VAL A 40 0.82 7.23 -25.09
N PRO A 41 0.93 6.44 -24.01
CA PRO A 41 1.36 6.95 -22.72
C PRO A 41 2.69 7.72 -22.80
N ILE A 42 2.80 8.84 -22.09
CA ILE A 42 4.08 9.54 -21.92
C ILE A 42 5.01 8.72 -21.03
N LYS A 43 4.44 7.95 -20.09
CA LYS A 43 5.16 7.08 -19.16
C LYS A 43 4.44 5.73 -19.12
N GLU A 44 5.03 4.72 -19.74
CA GLU A 44 4.49 3.35 -19.78
C GLU A 44 4.74 2.62 -18.46
N PHE A 45 5.92 2.85 -17.85
CA PHE A 45 6.28 2.25 -16.57
C PHE A 45 6.76 3.31 -15.59
N ALA A 46 6.18 3.30 -14.39
CA ALA A 46 6.73 4.03 -13.27
C ALA A 46 7.82 3.22 -12.59
N TYR A 47 9.03 3.36 -13.09
CA TYR A 47 10.21 2.90 -12.39
C TYR A 47 10.61 3.90 -11.30
N ASN A 48 10.80 3.39 -10.09
CA ASN A 48 11.55 4.02 -9.02
C ASN A 48 12.54 2.98 -8.51
N SER A 49 13.80 3.38 -8.31
CA SER A 49 14.79 2.47 -7.72
C SER A 49 14.40 2.18 -6.27
N VAL A 50 14.32 0.89 -5.94
CA VAL A 50 14.08 0.42 -4.57
C VAL A 50 15.23 0.89 -3.67
N GLU A 51 16.47 0.72 -4.12
CA GLU A 51 17.66 1.16 -3.39
C GLU A 51 17.62 2.67 -3.10
N HIS A 52 17.33 3.50 -4.11
CA HIS A 52 17.24 4.94 -3.93
C HIS A 52 16.15 5.33 -2.93
N SER A 53 14.97 4.69 -3.04
CA SER A 53 13.83 4.94 -2.15
C SER A 53 14.16 4.55 -0.71
N LEU A 54 14.78 3.38 -0.52
CA LEU A 54 15.27 2.93 0.78
C LEU A 54 16.31 3.92 1.33
N GLY A 55 17.27 4.35 0.52
CA GLY A 55 18.27 5.35 0.91
C GLY A 55 17.64 6.64 1.44
N ILE A 56 16.58 7.14 0.81
CA ILE A 56 15.82 8.30 1.31
C ILE A 56 15.17 7.99 2.67
N PHE A 57 14.56 6.81 2.83
CA PHE A 57 13.87 6.45 4.07
C PHE A 57 14.83 6.22 5.24
N PHE A 58 15.93 5.51 5.04
CA PHE A 58 16.93 5.26 6.07
C PHE A 58 17.62 6.55 6.54
N ASN A 59 17.65 7.60 5.72
CA ASN A 59 18.14 8.92 6.13
C ASN A 59 17.14 9.74 6.97
N ARG A 60 15.88 9.30 7.12
CA ARG A 60 14.90 10.01 7.95
C ARG A 60 15.14 9.72 9.43
N PRO A 61 15.13 10.74 10.29
CA PRO A 61 15.16 10.52 11.74
C PRO A 61 14.06 9.56 12.19
N HIS A 62 14.39 8.67 13.13
CA HIS A 62 13.47 7.68 13.71
C HIS A 62 12.88 6.66 12.73
N PHE A 63 13.36 6.57 11.49
CA PHE A 63 12.83 5.59 10.55
C PHE A 63 13.04 4.15 11.06
N ILE A 64 14.24 3.84 11.54
CA ILE A 64 14.56 2.54 12.17
C ILE A 64 13.62 2.25 13.32
N ASP A 65 13.39 3.20 14.22
CA ASP A 65 12.49 3.03 15.35
C ASP A 65 11.06 2.70 14.88
N GLN A 66 10.59 3.39 13.84
CA GLN A 66 9.26 3.17 13.27
C GLN A 66 9.11 1.79 12.63
N ILE A 67 10.07 1.35 11.81
CA ILE A 67 9.99 0.05 11.14
C ILE A 67 10.20 -1.13 12.10
N ASN A 68 10.70 -0.89 13.33
CA ASN A 68 10.89 -1.95 14.33
C ASN A 68 9.74 -2.07 15.34
N LYS A 69 8.74 -1.18 15.31
CA LYS A 69 7.59 -1.23 16.24
C LYS A 69 6.83 -2.56 16.23
N TRP A 70 6.87 -3.30 15.14
CA TRP A 70 6.22 -4.61 15.04
C TRP A 70 6.91 -5.69 15.89
N ARG A 71 8.18 -5.49 16.30
CA ARG A 71 8.93 -6.47 17.10
C ARG A 71 8.45 -6.51 18.55
N ASP A 72 8.13 -5.35 19.10
CA ASP A 72 7.76 -5.17 20.50
C ASP A 72 6.24 -5.14 20.72
N ARG A 73 5.48 -5.64 19.74
CA ARG A 73 4.01 -5.68 19.81
C ARG A 73 3.56 -6.69 20.87
N ALA A 74 2.60 -6.29 21.69
CA ALA A 74 1.84 -7.23 22.50
C ALA A 74 0.87 -7.98 21.59
N ASP A 75 0.86 -9.31 21.67
CA ASP A 75 -0.17 -10.11 21.02
C ASP A 75 -1.50 -9.82 21.72
N SER A 76 -2.41 -9.15 21.03
CA SER A 76 -3.77 -8.92 21.52
C SER A 76 -4.62 -10.13 21.19
N ASP A 77 -5.11 -10.82 22.23
CA ASP A 77 -6.03 -11.94 22.07
C ASP A 77 -7.25 -11.51 21.23
N ASN A 78 -7.53 -12.26 20.17
CA ASN A 78 -8.65 -12.10 19.23
C ASN A 78 -8.56 -10.97 18.18
N VAL A 79 -7.38 -10.39 17.94
CA VAL A 79 -7.18 -9.46 16.81
C VAL A 79 -6.10 -9.97 15.88
N LEU A 80 -6.48 -10.27 14.63
CA LEU A 80 -5.55 -10.60 13.55
C LEU A 80 -5.23 -9.34 12.75
N HIS A 81 -3.94 -9.05 12.62
CA HIS A 81 -3.43 -7.99 11.75
C HIS A 81 -2.98 -8.62 10.44
N ASP A 82 -3.62 -8.23 9.34
CA ASP A 82 -3.44 -8.82 8.00
C ASP A 82 -1.97 -8.91 7.56
N VAL A 83 -1.13 -7.99 8.02
CA VAL A 83 0.28 -7.92 7.63
C VAL A 83 1.19 -8.80 8.48
N TYR A 84 0.94 -8.97 9.78
CA TYR A 84 1.93 -9.60 10.67
C TYR A 84 1.54 -10.99 11.15
N ASP A 85 0.24 -11.31 11.17
CA ASP A 85 -0.25 -12.58 11.72
C ASP A 85 -0.48 -13.64 10.64
N GLY A 86 -0.19 -13.28 9.38
CA GLY A 86 -0.18 -14.20 8.26
C GLY A 86 0.80 -15.36 8.48
N ARG A 87 0.40 -16.57 8.07
CA ARG A 87 1.16 -17.81 8.30
C ARG A 87 2.61 -17.72 7.83
N MET A 88 2.83 -17.09 6.67
CA MET A 88 4.15 -16.84 6.11
C MET A 88 5.08 -16.14 7.11
N TRP A 89 4.63 -15.10 7.81
CA TRP A 89 5.47 -14.34 8.75
C TRP A 89 5.91 -15.15 9.96
N LYS A 90 5.08 -16.13 10.39
CA LYS A 90 5.43 -17.06 11.47
C LYS A 90 6.61 -17.96 11.08
N GLU A 91 6.68 -18.37 9.81
CA GLU A 91 7.76 -19.20 9.28
C GLU A 91 9.08 -18.40 9.18
N TRP A 92 9.04 -17.17 8.67
CA TRP A 92 10.24 -16.32 8.57
C TRP A 92 10.79 -15.88 9.92
N LYS A 93 9.94 -15.70 10.94
CA LYS A 93 10.39 -15.39 12.30
C LYS A 93 11.20 -16.53 12.91
N GLN A 94 10.89 -17.79 12.56
CA GLN A 94 11.59 -18.96 13.10
C GLN A 94 12.98 -19.18 12.49
N SER A 95 13.27 -18.60 11.32
CA SER A 95 14.57 -18.76 10.65
C SER A 95 15.64 -17.76 11.10
N GLY A 96 15.27 -16.75 11.90
CA GLY A 96 16.15 -15.64 12.29
C GLY A 96 16.48 -14.66 11.17
N PHE A 97 15.92 -14.85 9.96
CA PHE A 97 16.18 -14.01 8.79
C PHE A 97 15.83 -12.53 9.02
N LEU A 98 14.85 -12.25 9.90
CA LEU A 98 14.40 -10.91 10.24
C LEU A 98 14.91 -10.44 11.61
N ASP A 99 15.98 -11.01 12.17
CA ASP A 99 16.44 -10.63 13.51
C ASP A 99 17.17 -9.28 13.56
N ASP A 100 17.82 -8.84 12.48
CA ASP A 100 18.50 -7.55 12.43
C ASP A 100 17.52 -6.38 12.31
N LYS A 101 17.71 -5.32 13.10
CA LYS A 101 16.84 -4.13 13.12
C LYS A 101 16.78 -3.34 11.79
N HIS A 102 17.67 -3.62 10.84
CA HIS A 102 17.68 -3.05 9.50
C HIS A 102 17.21 -4.06 8.43
N ALA A 103 16.91 -5.31 8.82
CA ALA A 103 16.37 -6.31 7.91
C ALA A 103 14.97 -5.90 7.46
N LEU A 104 14.74 -5.94 6.15
CA LEU A 104 13.46 -5.65 5.52
C LEU A 104 13.04 -6.85 4.67
N LEU A 105 11.78 -7.28 4.82
CA LEU A 105 11.16 -8.23 3.89
C LEU A 105 10.35 -7.46 2.86
N LEU A 106 10.77 -7.51 1.60
CA LEU A 106 9.98 -7.00 0.47
C LEU A 106 9.18 -8.15 -0.13
N THR A 107 7.85 -8.11 0.02
CA THR A 107 6.93 -9.06 -0.64
C THR A 107 6.25 -8.37 -1.81
N LEU A 108 6.22 -9.04 -2.96
CA LEU A 108 5.52 -8.57 -4.15
C LEU A 108 4.32 -9.49 -4.39
N ASN A 109 3.11 -8.96 -4.19
CA ASN A 109 1.93 -9.64 -4.69
C ASN A 109 1.73 -9.23 -6.14
N VAL A 110 1.83 -10.19 -7.05
CA VAL A 110 1.55 -9.96 -8.48
C VAL A 110 0.17 -10.53 -8.76
N ASP A 111 -0.79 -9.64 -8.94
CA ASP A 111 -2.11 -10.00 -9.43
C ASP A 111 -2.09 -9.89 -10.96
N TRP A 112 -2.13 -11.04 -11.62
CA TRP A 112 -2.20 -11.08 -13.07
C TRP A 112 -3.67 -10.93 -13.45
N PHE A 113 -4.03 -9.75 -13.93
CA PHE A 113 -5.32 -9.58 -14.58
C PHE A 113 -5.35 -10.49 -15.81
N GLN A 114 -6.24 -11.48 -15.83
CA GLN A 114 -6.50 -12.26 -17.02
C GLN A 114 -7.60 -11.55 -17.81
N PRO A 115 -7.27 -10.82 -18.90
CA PRO A 115 -8.30 -10.38 -19.81
C PRO A 115 -8.75 -11.62 -20.57
N PHE A 116 -10.03 -11.98 -20.39
CA PHE A 116 -10.80 -13.08 -21.01
C PHE A 116 -10.56 -14.49 -20.44
#